data_AF-A0A9C7UZT2-F1
#
_entry.id   AF-A0A9C7UZT2-F1
#
_cell.length_a   1.000
_cell.length_b   1.000
_cell.length_c   1.000
_cell.angle_alpha   90.00
_cell.angle_beta   90.00
_cell.angle_gamma   90.00
#
_symmetry.space_group_name_H-M   'P 1'
#
loop_
_entity.id
_entity.type
_entity.pdbx_description
1 polymer ?
#
loop_
_entity_poly.entity_id
_entity_poly.type
_entity_poly.pdbx_seq_one_letter_code
_entity_poly.pdbx_strand_id
1 'polypeptide(L)'
;GEPLYLDVVAALKKENKFQDVQIFTGRYGLGSKDCNPAQIIAVYNNTTKPVFTLGINDDVTHLSLDITENPNTTPEGTTCCKFWGLGSDGTVGANKN
;
A
#
# COMPACT_ATOMS: atom_id res chain seq x y z
N GLY A 1 13.74 -9.25 -8.15
CA GLY A 1 12.92 -8.70 -7.07
C GLY A 1 13.21 -7.22 -6.96
N GLU A 2 12.30 -6.44 -6.39
CA GLU A 2 12.50 -5.00 -6.20
C GLU A 2 13.67 -4.71 -5.25
N PRO A 3 14.33 -3.54 -5.32
CA PRO A 3 15.57 -3.26 -4.58
C PRO A 3 15.47 -3.56 -3.08
N LEU A 4 14.44 -3.03 -2.40
CA LEU A 4 14.25 -3.26 -0.96
C LEU A 4 14.01 -4.74 -0.61
N TYR A 5 13.31 -5.48 -1.48
CA TYR A 5 13.13 -6.91 -1.26
C TYR A 5 14.46 -7.67 -1.34
N LEU A 6 15.31 -7.33 -2.30
CA LEU A 6 16.64 -7.95 -2.42
C LEU A 6 17.51 -7.66 -1.21
N ASP A 7 17.47 -6.42 -0.69
CA ASP A 7 18.20 -6.03 0.52
C ASP A 7 17.73 -6.82 1.75
N VAL A 8 16.40 -6.95 1.94
CA VAL A 8 15.81 -7.72 3.05
C VAL A 8 16.18 -9.21 2.95
N VAL A 9 16.07 -9.79 1.75
CA VAL A 9 16.46 -11.19 1.52
C VAL A 9 17.94 -11.40 1.79
N ALA A 10 18.81 -10.51 1.33
CA ALA A 10 20.25 -10.60 1.56
C ALA A 10 20.58 -10.49 3.06
N ALA A 11 19.93 -9.58 3.79
CA ALA A 11 20.12 -9.42 5.23
C ALA A 11 19.68 -10.65 6.02
N LEU A 12 18.46 -11.17 5.75
CA LEU A 12 17.91 -12.30 6.49
C LEU A 12 18.60 -13.63 6.18
N LYS A 13 19.05 -13.84 4.94
CA LYS A 13 19.75 -15.08 4.55
C LYS A 13 21.21 -15.12 4.99
N LYS A 14 21.82 -13.97 5.33
CA LYS A 14 23.20 -13.90 5.81
C LYS A 14 23.36 -14.54 7.19
N GLU A 15 22.32 -14.49 8.03
CA GLU A 15 22.32 -15.15 9.33
C GLU A 15 21.62 -16.51 9.24
N ASN A 16 22.22 -17.56 9.79
CA ASN A 16 21.64 -18.92 9.75
C ASN A 16 20.42 -19.11 10.68
N LYS A 17 19.83 -18.00 11.16
CA LYS A 17 18.74 -17.94 12.14
C LYS A 17 17.36 -17.75 11.50
N PHE A 18 17.28 -17.14 10.32
CA PHE A 18 16.02 -16.75 9.69
C PHE A 18 15.78 -17.44 8.34
N GLN A 19 16.41 -18.61 8.12
CA GLN A 19 16.34 -19.33 6.84
C GLN A 19 14.91 -19.78 6.49
N ASP A 20 14.08 -20.08 7.50
CA ASP A 20 12.72 -20.57 7.32
C ASP A 20 11.67 -19.44 7.22
N VAL A 21 12.08 -18.17 7.35
CA VAL A 21 11.16 -17.04 7.26
C VAL A 21 10.74 -16.84 5.80
N GLN A 22 9.43 -16.96 5.54
CA GLN A 22 8.88 -16.62 4.24
C GLN A 22 8.90 -15.10 4.04
N ILE A 23 9.47 -14.65 2.92
CA ILE A 23 9.56 -13.25 2.55
C ILE A 23 8.74 -13.04 1.28
N PHE A 24 7.68 -12.27 1.38
CA PHE A 24 6.87 -11.86 0.23
C PHE A 24 7.29 -10.47 -0.25
N THR A 25 7.00 -10.17 -1.51
CA THR A 25 7.35 -8.90 -2.16
C THR A 25 6.15 -8.32 -2.89
N GLY A 26 5.96 -7.01 -2.78
CA GLY A 26 4.85 -6.33 -3.42
C GLY A 26 5.23 -4.96 -3.98
N ARG A 27 4.44 -4.49 -4.94
CA ARG A 27 4.53 -3.13 -5.50
C ARG A 27 3.27 -2.33 -5.19
N TYR A 28 3.44 -1.05 -4.91
CA TYR A 28 2.34 -0.11 -4.63
C TYR A 28 2.76 1.32 -5.04
N GLY A 29 1.79 2.24 -5.11
CA GLY A 29 2.07 3.68 -5.19
C GLY A 29 2.68 4.20 -6.50
N LEU A 30 2.83 3.36 -7.53
CA LEU A 30 3.39 3.78 -8.81
C LEU A 30 2.53 4.88 -9.44
N GLY A 31 3.14 6.00 -9.82
CA GLY A 31 2.42 7.13 -10.41
C GLY A 31 1.47 7.84 -9.44
N SER A 32 1.78 7.86 -8.14
CA SER A 32 0.92 8.43 -7.08
C SER A 32 -0.42 7.71 -6.94
N LYS A 33 -0.46 6.41 -7.26
CA LYS A 33 -1.64 5.57 -7.00
C LYS A 33 -1.91 5.50 -5.49
N ASP A 34 -3.17 5.65 -5.10
CA ASP A 34 -3.58 5.62 -3.69
C ASP A 34 -3.15 4.35 -2.96
N CYS A 35 -2.58 4.51 -1.76
CA CYS A 35 -2.27 3.45 -0.82
C CYS A 35 -3.03 3.71 0.48
N ASN A 36 -4.17 3.04 0.65
CA ASN A 36 -5.09 3.27 1.76
C ASN A 36 -5.02 2.12 2.81
N PRO A 37 -5.60 2.30 4.01
CA PRO A 37 -5.53 1.29 5.06
C PRO A 37 -6.06 -0.09 4.64
N ALA A 38 -7.12 -0.13 3.83
CA ALA A 38 -7.70 -1.35 3.28
C ALA A 38 -6.69 -2.19 2.48
N GLN A 39 -5.86 -1.54 1.67
CA GLN A 39 -4.80 -2.21 0.91
C GLN A 39 -3.69 -2.73 1.82
N ILE A 40 -3.35 -2.01 2.90
CA ILE A 40 -2.34 -2.47 3.87
C ILE A 40 -2.83 -3.70 4.63
N ILE A 41 -4.11 -3.72 5.01
CA ILE A 41 -4.75 -4.89 5.60
C ILE A 41 -4.68 -6.09 4.65
N ALA A 42 -4.94 -5.89 3.36
CA ALA A 42 -4.83 -6.96 2.36
C ALA A 42 -3.40 -7.56 2.33
N VAL A 43 -2.36 -6.76 2.54
CA VAL A 43 -0.98 -7.26 2.69
C VAL A 43 -0.83 -8.14 3.93
N TYR A 44 -1.32 -7.70 5.09
CA TYR A 44 -1.23 -8.48 6.33
C TYR A 44 -1.99 -9.81 6.25
N ASN A 45 -3.12 -9.83 5.54
CA ASN A 45 -3.92 -11.03 5.35
C ASN A 45 -3.38 -11.97 4.25
N ASN A 46 -2.43 -11.50 3.43
CA ASN A 46 -1.89 -12.29 2.33
C ASN A 46 -0.90 -13.35 2.82
N THR A 47 -1.31 -14.61 2.73
CA THR A 47 -0.47 -15.78 3.03
C THR A 47 -0.13 -16.59 1.78
N THR A 48 -0.70 -16.25 0.62
CA THR A 48 -0.71 -17.13 -0.56
C THR A 48 0.02 -16.57 -1.78
N LYS A 49 0.17 -15.25 -1.91
CA LYS A 49 0.84 -14.61 -3.05
C LYS A 49 2.22 -14.08 -2.66
N PRO A 50 3.33 -14.77 -3.00
CA PRO A 50 4.68 -14.32 -2.67
C PRO A 50 5.11 -13.06 -3.43
N VAL A 51 4.52 -12.82 -4.61
CA VAL A 51 4.72 -11.62 -5.42
C VAL A 51 3.34 -11.01 -5.66
N PHE A 52 3.16 -9.73 -5.34
CA PHE A 52 1.84 -9.09 -5.42
C PHE A 52 1.87 -7.61 -5.83
N THR A 53 0.71 -7.06 -6.16
CA THR A 53 0.48 -5.63 -6.41
C THR A 53 -0.69 -5.10 -5.60
N LEU A 54 -0.65 -3.81 -5.23
CA LEU A 54 -1.72 -3.12 -4.50
C LEU A 54 -2.36 -2.02 -5.34
N GLY A 55 -3.65 -1.80 -5.13
CA GLY A 55 -4.38 -0.65 -5.67
C GLY A 55 -4.77 -0.75 -7.15
N ILE A 56 -4.56 -1.90 -7.80
CA ILE A 56 -5.00 -2.18 -9.17
C ILE A 56 -5.79 -3.49 -9.21
N ASN A 57 -6.66 -3.63 -10.22
CA ASN A 57 -7.19 -4.93 -10.63
C ASN A 57 -6.32 -5.43 -11.79
N ASP A 58 -5.45 -6.40 -11.52
CA ASP A 58 -4.60 -7.02 -12.53
C ASP A 58 -5.22 -8.36 -12.96
N ASP A 59 -6.06 -8.30 -13.99
CA ASP A 59 -6.77 -9.43 -14.58
C ASP A 59 -5.94 -10.19 -15.64
N VAL A 60 -4.68 -9.79 -15.84
CA VAL A 60 -3.77 -10.44 -16.80
C VAL A 60 -2.73 -11.30 -16.07
N THR A 61 -2.00 -10.73 -15.10
CA THR A 61 -0.98 -11.48 -14.34
C THR A 61 -1.46 -11.93 -12.96
N HIS A 62 -2.66 -11.51 -12.54
CA HIS A 62 -3.32 -11.93 -11.30
C HIS A 62 -2.46 -11.69 -10.04
N LEU A 63 -1.59 -10.68 -10.06
CA LEU A 63 -0.74 -10.33 -8.93
C LEU A 63 -1.45 -9.42 -7.92
N SER A 64 -2.56 -8.79 -8.30
CA SER A 64 -3.31 -7.92 -7.39
C SER A 64 -3.83 -8.68 -6.17
N LEU A 65 -3.74 -8.04 -5.00
CA LEU A 65 -4.42 -8.50 -3.80
C LEU A 65 -5.84 -7.94 -3.74
N ASP A 66 -6.77 -8.79 -3.31
CA ASP A 66 -8.16 -8.41 -3.10
C ASP A 66 -8.32 -7.64 -1.80
N ILE A 67 -9.16 -6.61 -1.83
CA ILE A 67 -9.50 -5.81 -0.65
C ILE A 67 -10.78 -6.38 -0.04
N THR A 68 -10.67 -6.98 1.14
CA THR A 68 -11.80 -7.62 1.84
C THR A 68 -12.53 -6.70 2.81
N GLU A 69 -11.85 -5.68 3.33
CA GLU A 69 -12.41 -4.72 4.28
C GLU A 69 -11.86 -3.31 4.04
N ASN A 70 -12.62 -2.30 4.43
CA ASN A 70 -12.24 -0.89 4.28
C ASN A 70 -12.57 -0.07 5.54
N PRO A 71 -11.89 -0.32 6.66
CA PRO A 71 -12.17 0.37 7.91
C PRO A 71 -11.67 1.82 7.88
N ASN A 72 -12.37 2.70 8.58
CA ASN A 72 -11.83 4.02 8.90
C ASN A 72 -10.83 3.89 10.06
N THR A 73 -9.54 3.99 9.75
CA THR A 73 -8.47 3.94 10.76
C THR A 73 -8.08 5.31 11.29
N THR A 74 -8.85 6.36 10.97
CA THR A 74 -8.60 7.72 11.49
C THR A 74 -8.89 7.74 12.99
N PRO A 75 -8.04 8.36 13.82
CA PRO A 75 -8.29 8.51 15.25
C PRO A 75 -9.64 9.16 15.55
N GLU A 76 -10.30 8.71 16.61
CA GLU A 76 -11.58 9.28 17.05
C GLU A 76 -11.42 10.77 17.38
N GLY A 77 -12.46 11.56 17.09
CA GLY A 77 -12.46 13.02 17.25
C GLY A 77 -11.81 13.79 16.09
N THR A 78 -11.27 13.12 15.08
CA THR A 78 -10.70 13.80 13.89
C THR A 78 -11.81 14.26 12.94
N THR A 79 -11.80 15.55 12.59
CA THR A 79 -12.68 16.10 11.54
C THR A 79 -11.97 16.05 10.19
N CYS A 80 -12.58 15.38 9.21
CA CYS A 80 -12.06 15.27 7.84
C CYS A 80 -12.89 16.09 6.86
N CYS A 81 -12.28 17.08 6.21
CA CYS A 81 -12.94 17.96 5.25
C CYS A 81 -12.52 17.62 3.81
N LYS A 82 -13.46 17.76 2.85
CA LYS A 82 -13.17 17.69 1.41
C LYS A 82 -13.72 18.93 0.74
N PHE A 83 -12.91 19.53 -0.13
CA PHE A 83 -13.25 20.74 -0.87
C PHE A 83 -13.07 20.49 -2.36
N TRP A 84 -14.11 20.79 -3.14
CA TRP A 84 -14.08 20.71 -4.59
C TRP A 84 -14.09 22.14 -5.13
N GLY A 85 -13.03 22.51 -5.86
CA GLY A 85 -12.88 23.82 -6.46
C GLY A 85 -12.48 23.72 -7.93
N LEU A 86 -12.66 24.80 -8.67
CA LEU A 86 -12.18 24.96 -10.03
C LEU A 86 -10.70 25.36 -10.05
N GLY A 87 -10.05 25.15 -11.20
CA GLY A 87 -8.69 25.62 -11.41
C GLY A 87 -8.61 27.14 -11.25
N SER A 88 -7.72 27.61 -10.38
CA SER A 88 -7.47 29.04 -10.11
C SER A 88 -8.62 29.82 -9.45
N ASP A 89 -9.59 29.15 -8.82
CA ASP A 89 -10.72 29.83 -8.13
C ASP A 89 -10.42 30.27 -6.68
N GLY A 90 -9.22 29.95 -6.18
CA GLY A 90 -8.80 30.26 -4.82
C GLY A 90 -9.07 29.18 -3.77
N THR A 91 -9.80 28.10 -4.09
CA THR A 91 -10.15 27.03 -3.12
C THR A 91 -8.92 26.39 -2.48
N VAL A 92 -7.88 26.07 -3.26
CA VAL A 92 -6.64 25.48 -2.71
C VAL A 92 -5.89 26.47 -1.83
N GLY A 93 -5.93 27.77 -2.16
CA GLY A 93 -5.29 28.83 -1.38
C GLY A 93 -6.00 29.06 -0.05
N ALA A 94 -7.32 29.15 -0.08
CA ALA A 94 -8.15 29.34 1.13
C ALA A 94 -7.98 28.19 2.14
N ASN A 95 -7.86 26.95 1.68
CA ASN A 95 -7.66 25.79 2.56
C ASN A 95 -6.25 25.68 3.17
N LYS A 96 -5.29 26.49 2.71
CA LYS A 96 -3.92 26.55 3.26
C LYS A 96 -3.74 27.65 4.31
N ASN A 97 -4.60 28.68 4.30
CA ASN A 97 -4.53 29.84 5.20
C ASN A 97 -5.25 29.55 6.52
#